data_AF-W6NHD6-F1
#
_entry.id   AF-W6NHD6-F1
#
_cell.length_a   1.000
_cell.length_b   1.000
_cell.length_c   1.000
_cell.angle_alpha   90.00
_cell.angle_beta   90.00
_cell.angle_gamma   90.00
#
_symmetry.space_group_name_H-M   'P 1'
#
loop_
_entity.id
_entity.type
_entity.pdbx_description
1 polymer ?
#
loop_
_entity_poly.entity_id
_entity_poly.type
_entity_poly.pdbx_seq_one_letter_code
_entity_poly.pdbx_strand_id
1 'polypeptide(L)'
;SAVFTEVVGRGGHNSETSKNKISKRIDKAEERRREKARNFVAYSAADHESEKHLALEKVDFAKQADHATVEIFADDDKGLYKQKHAKRWDRKKKRFVGVEGDGQGIKRIRTEDGTWLPASYKTGRYEDWKSQQKIGYKRADDEDGEGQQAETSGSIKSSTFNKWKAHNNRKQQAKGPKSELRNVSQIKKIRKKSAKLQEYMEHRRQENLKKKAARAGGAKHGGGKRRK
;
A
#
# COMPACT_ATOMS: atom_id res chain seq x y z
N SER A 1 -45.53 -60.80 -14.06
CA SER A 1 -45.40 -60.59 -15.52
C SER A 1 -46.08 -59.29 -15.89
N ALA A 2 -45.39 -58.48 -16.69
CA ALA A 2 -45.73 -57.11 -17.13
C ALA A 2 -45.78 -56.07 -15.98
N VAL A 3 -45.48 -54.77 -16.13
CA VAL A 3 -45.90 -53.83 -17.18
C VAL A 3 -45.06 -52.52 -17.14
N PHE A 4 -44.96 -51.85 -18.30
CA PHE A 4 -44.76 -50.39 -18.55
C PHE A 4 -43.35 -49.77 -18.50
N THR A 5 -42.69 -49.54 -19.66
CA THR A 5 -42.78 -48.45 -20.67
C THR A 5 -41.81 -47.30 -20.42
N GLU A 6 -40.92 -47.13 -21.40
CA GLU A 6 -40.02 -46.00 -21.62
C GLU A 6 -40.80 -44.68 -21.79
N VAL A 7 -40.41 -43.66 -21.02
CA VAL A 7 -40.80 -42.26 -21.25
C VAL A 7 -39.56 -41.49 -21.68
N VAL A 8 -39.55 -41.12 -22.95
CA VAL A 8 -38.59 -40.21 -23.57
C VAL A 8 -38.92 -38.78 -23.13
N GLY A 9 -37.98 -38.08 -22.51
CA GLY A 9 -38.19 -36.74 -21.97
C GLY A 9 -36.93 -35.86 -21.91
N ARG A 10 -36.67 -35.19 -23.04
CA ARG A 10 -36.15 -33.80 -23.22
C ARG A 10 -35.06 -33.23 -22.29
N GLY A 11 -33.98 -32.80 -22.96
CA GLY A 11 -33.08 -31.70 -22.59
C GLY A 11 -31.77 -31.89 -23.36
N GLY A 12 -31.36 -31.08 -24.34
CA GLY A 12 -31.37 -29.63 -24.44
C GLY A 12 -29.92 -29.21 -24.73
N HIS A 13 -29.67 -28.66 -25.93
CA HIS A 13 -28.48 -27.91 -26.37
C HIS A 13 -27.10 -28.23 -25.78
N ASN A 14 -26.18 -28.74 -26.62
CA ASN A 14 -24.80 -28.25 -26.63
C ASN A 14 -24.17 -28.45 -28.02
N SER A 15 -24.22 -27.37 -28.81
CA SER A 15 -23.52 -27.22 -30.07
C SER A 15 -22.12 -26.68 -29.80
N GLU A 16 -21.14 -27.54 -29.49
CA GLU A 16 -19.74 -27.07 -29.48
C GLU A 16 -18.75 -28.23 -29.60
N THR A 17 -18.76 -28.91 -30.75
CA THR A 17 -17.57 -29.66 -31.20
C THR A 17 -17.28 -29.38 -32.66
N SER A 18 -17.25 -28.11 -33.04
CA SER A 18 -16.39 -27.65 -34.13
C SER A 18 -14.96 -27.83 -33.65
N LYS A 19 -14.40 -29.02 -33.94
CA LYS A 19 -12.98 -29.32 -33.82
C LYS A 19 -12.22 -28.32 -34.71
N ASN A 20 -11.87 -27.18 -34.12
CA ASN A 20 -10.91 -26.25 -34.67
C ASN A 20 -9.56 -26.99 -34.72
N LYS A 21 -9.32 -27.72 -35.82
CA LYS A 21 -7.99 -28.14 -36.22
C LYS A 21 -7.24 -26.89 -36.67
N ILE A 22 -6.89 -26.05 -35.70
CA ILE A 22 -5.86 -25.03 -35.87
C ILE A 22 -4.59 -25.82 -36.10
N SER A 23 -4.17 -25.90 -37.35
CA SER A 23 -2.87 -26.44 -37.74
C SER A 23 -1.81 -25.75 -36.89
N LYS A 24 -1.25 -26.45 -35.91
CA LYS A 24 -0.08 -25.99 -35.16
C LYS A 24 1.13 -26.03 -36.09
N ARG A 25 1.20 -25.09 -37.03
CA ARG A 25 2.45 -24.72 -37.66
C ARG A 25 3.25 -24.01 -36.59
N ILE A 26 4.09 -24.77 -35.90
CA ILE A 26 5.10 -24.24 -34.98
C ILE A 26 5.93 -23.25 -35.80
N ASP A 27 6.07 -22.01 -35.34
CA ASP A 27 6.84 -21.01 -36.05
C ASP A 27 8.27 -21.52 -36.24
N LYS A 28 8.83 -21.34 -37.44
CA LYS A 28 10.20 -21.76 -37.79
C LYS A 28 11.25 -21.27 -36.77
N ALA A 29 10.98 -20.15 -36.10
CA ALA A 29 11.80 -19.60 -35.03
C ALA A 29 11.72 -20.42 -33.73
N GLU A 30 10.54 -20.94 -33.37
CA GLU A 30 10.33 -21.82 -32.23
C GLU A 30 10.96 -23.19 -32.47
N GLU A 31 10.84 -23.72 -33.69
CA GLU A 31 11.51 -24.96 -34.11
C GLU A 31 13.04 -24.85 -33.96
N ARG A 32 13.66 -23.77 -34.47
CA ARG A 32 15.09 -23.50 -34.26
C ARG A 32 15.47 -23.34 -32.80
N ARG A 33 14.62 -22.71 -31.97
CA ARG A 33 14.87 -22.57 -30.53
C ARG A 33 14.85 -23.94 -29.84
N ARG A 34 13.94 -24.82 -30.27
CA ARG A 34 13.78 -26.16 -29.74
C ARG A 34 14.92 -27.09 -30.16
N GLU A 35 15.36 -27.01 -31.41
CA GLU A 35 16.57 -27.70 -31.88
C GLU A 35 17.81 -27.22 -31.13
N LYS A 36 17.97 -25.90 -30.98
CA LYS A 36 19.06 -25.34 -30.18
C LYS A 36 19.00 -25.81 -28.72
N ALA A 37 17.81 -25.86 -28.11
CA ALA A 37 17.66 -26.35 -26.74
C ALA A 37 17.95 -27.86 -26.61
N ARG A 38 17.59 -28.66 -27.61
CA ARG A 38 17.89 -30.11 -27.65
C ARG A 38 19.38 -30.39 -27.79
N ASN A 39 20.08 -29.55 -28.56
CA ASN A 39 21.49 -29.73 -28.87
C ASN A 39 22.40 -28.83 -28.02
N PHE A 40 21.84 -28.12 -27.03
CA PHE A 40 22.60 -27.28 -26.12
C PHE A 40 23.08 -28.11 -24.94
N VAL A 41 24.40 -28.24 -24.83
CA VAL A 41 25.07 -28.79 -23.65
C VAL A 41 25.70 -27.63 -22.91
N ALA A 42 25.27 -27.41 -21.67
CA ALA A 42 25.84 -26.37 -20.83
C ALA A 42 27.29 -26.75 -20.44
N TYR A 43 28.18 -25.76 -20.41
CA TYR A 43 29.58 -25.94 -20.02
C TYR A 43 29.75 -26.32 -18.54
N SER A 44 28.85 -25.83 -17.69
CA SER A 44 28.81 -26.11 -16.26
C SER A 44 27.49 -26.75 -15.87
N ALA A 45 27.50 -27.52 -14.79
CA ALA A 45 26.27 -28.01 -14.17
C ALA A 45 25.34 -26.84 -13.82
N ALA A 46 24.02 -27.11 -13.84
CA ALA A 46 23.00 -26.11 -13.53
C ALA A 46 23.14 -25.53 -12.10
N ASP A 47 23.80 -26.27 -11.22
CA ASP A 47 23.99 -25.95 -9.79
C ASP A 47 25.45 -25.62 -9.42
N HIS A 48 26.34 -25.46 -10.41
CA HIS A 48 27.76 -25.19 -10.19
C HIS A 48 28.04 -23.98 -9.29
N GLU A 49 27.19 -22.95 -9.34
CA GLU A 49 27.33 -21.75 -8.50
C GLU A 49 26.88 -21.97 -7.05
N SER A 50 25.91 -22.87 -6.82
CA SER A 50 25.45 -23.18 -5.46
C SER A 50 26.44 -24.10 -4.74
N GLU A 51 26.99 -25.10 -5.43
CA GLU A 51 28.07 -25.96 -4.93
C GLU A 51 29.32 -25.15 -4.59
N LYS A 52 29.61 -24.10 -5.37
CA LYS A 52 30.68 -23.13 -5.08
C LYS A 52 30.32 -22.14 -3.97
N HIS A 53 29.13 -22.25 -3.36
CA HIS A 53 28.63 -21.33 -2.33
C HIS A 53 28.60 -19.86 -2.78
N LEU A 54 28.50 -19.61 -4.09
CA LEU A 54 28.52 -18.28 -4.69
C LEU A 54 27.12 -17.82 -5.13
N ALA A 55 26.13 -18.71 -5.06
CA ALA A 55 24.75 -18.41 -5.41
C ALA A 55 24.08 -17.54 -4.33
N LEU A 56 23.96 -16.23 -4.61
CA LEU A 56 23.22 -15.30 -3.75
C LEU A 56 21.70 -15.28 -4.01
N GLU A 57 21.26 -15.71 -5.21
CA GLU A 57 19.86 -15.56 -5.64
C GLU A 57 18.96 -16.77 -5.38
N LYS A 58 19.50 -17.99 -5.29
CA LYS A 58 18.71 -19.23 -5.45
C LYS A 58 18.26 -19.90 -4.15
N VAL A 59 18.25 -19.18 -3.03
CA VAL A 59 17.96 -19.64 -1.65
C VAL A 59 19.24 -19.75 -0.83
N ASP A 60 19.47 -18.72 -0.01
CA ASP A 60 20.47 -18.75 1.04
C ASP A 60 20.09 -19.85 2.04
N PHE A 61 20.77 -21.00 1.96
CA PHE A 61 20.55 -22.12 2.87
C PHE A 61 20.64 -21.69 4.33
N ALA A 62 21.53 -20.73 4.66
CA ALA A 62 21.65 -20.23 6.01
C ALA A 62 20.35 -19.55 6.47
N LYS A 63 19.77 -18.70 5.61
CA LYS A 63 18.48 -18.05 5.90
C LYS A 63 17.33 -19.06 5.98
N GLN A 64 17.30 -20.06 5.12
CA GLN A 64 16.26 -21.10 5.18
C GLN A 64 16.41 -21.97 6.43
N ALA A 65 17.64 -22.33 6.80
CA ALA A 65 17.95 -23.05 8.03
C ALA A 65 17.53 -22.23 9.24
N ASP A 66 17.87 -20.94 9.31
CA ASP A 66 17.45 -20.03 10.38
C ASP A 66 15.92 -19.99 10.52
N HIS A 67 15.18 -19.93 9.41
CA HIS A 67 13.72 -19.97 9.43
C HIS A 67 13.12 -21.34 9.79
N ALA A 68 13.87 -22.43 9.57
CA ALA A 68 13.45 -23.80 9.86
C ALA A 68 13.88 -24.29 11.24
N THR A 69 14.66 -23.51 11.99
CA THR A 69 15.00 -23.83 13.38
C THR A 69 13.73 -23.82 14.24
N VAL A 70 13.39 -24.98 14.80
CA VAL A 70 12.29 -25.12 15.77
C VAL A 70 12.93 -25.25 17.14
N GLU A 71 12.72 -24.25 18.00
CA GLU A 71 13.17 -24.29 19.39
C GLU A 71 12.20 -25.18 20.20
N ILE A 72 12.63 -26.39 20.59
CA ILE A 72 11.83 -27.41 21.30
C ILE A 72 12.01 -27.30 22.83
N PHE A 73 12.02 -26.08 23.38
CA PHE A 73 12.16 -25.89 24.84
C PHE A 73 10.82 -25.78 25.58
N ALA A 74 9.70 -25.71 24.86
CA ALA A 74 8.37 -25.58 25.45
C ALA A 74 7.63 -26.92 25.42
N ASP A 75 7.71 -27.69 26.52
CA ASP A 75 6.96 -28.94 26.74
C ASP A 75 5.57 -28.71 27.37
N ASP A 76 5.13 -27.45 27.45
CA ASP A 76 3.81 -27.06 27.99
C ASP A 76 3.07 -26.24 26.93
N ASP A 77 1.75 -26.46 26.81
CA ASP A 77 0.84 -25.70 25.95
C ASP A 77 0.96 -24.19 26.18
N LYS A 78 1.18 -23.78 27.44
CA LYS A 78 1.42 -22.38 27.80
C LYS A 78 2.74 -21.84 27.23
N GLY A 79 3.77 -22.68 27.17
CA GLY A 79 5.06 -22.33 26.57
C GLY A 79 4.93 -22.15 25.06
N LEU A 80 4.23 -23.08 24.39
CA LEU A 80 3.99 -23.03 22.95
C LEU A 80 3.15 -21.81 22.54
N TYR A 81 2.12 -21.46 23.33
CA TYR A 81 1.33 -20.26 23.11
C TYR A 81 2.18 -18.99 23.19
N LYS A 82 3.05 -18.87 24.20
CA LYS A 82 3.95 -17.72 24.37
C LYS A 82 4.95 -17.60 23.22
N GLN A 83 5.46 -18.72 22.70
CA GLN A 83 6.40 -18.74 21.58
C GLN A 83 5.73 -18.24 20.28
N LYS A 84 4.51 -18.69 19.99
CA LYS A 84 3.73 -18.24 18.82
C LYS A 84 3.39 -16.75 18.86
N HIS A 85 3.16 -16.21 20.06
CA HIS A 85 2.82 -14.79 20.28
C HIS A 85 4.02 -13.94 20.71
N ALA A 86 5.25 -14.43 20.52
CA ALA A 86 6.46 -13.70 20.88
C ALA A 86 6.57 -12.41 20.05
N LYS A 87 6.68 -11.28 20.75
CA LYS A 87 6.82 -9.98 20.10
C LYS A 87 8.29 -9.64 19.91
N ARG A 88 8.65 -9.19 18.72
CA ARG A 88 10.02 -8.81 18.36
C ARG A 88 10.18 -7.30 18.49
N TRP A 89 11.33 -6.83 18.98
CA TRP A 89 11.61 -5.40 19.04
C TRP A 89 11.95 -4.86 17.64
N ASP A 90 11.09 -4.01 17.08
CA ASP A 90 11.39 -3.31 15.84
C ASP A 90 12.32 -2.13 16.15
N ARG A 91 13.60 -2.25 15.76
CA ARG A 91 14.65 -1.23 16.00
C ARG A 91 14.33 0.11 15.35
N LYS A 92 13.51 0.14 14.29
CA LYS A 92 13.11 1.34 13.55
C LYS A 92 11.90 2.00 14.20
N LYS A 93 10.86 1.21 14.51
CA LYS A 93 9.65 1.71 15.18
C LYS A 93 9.80 1.88 16.69
N LYS A 94 10.92 1.42 17.26
CA LYS A 94 11.26 1.44 18.70
C LYS A 94 10.10 0.92 19.56
N ARG A 95 9.52 -0.20 19.15
CA ARG A 95 8.41 -0.85 19.83
C ARG A 95 8.40 -2.34 19.51
N PHE A 96 7.76 -3.13 20.36
CA PHE A 96 7.50 -4.53 20.11
C PHE A 96 6.42 -4.70 19.04
N VAL A 97 6.70 -5.51 18.02
CA VAL A 97 5.82 -5.84 16.89
C VAL A 97 5.67 -7.37 16.86
N GLY A 98 4.43 -7.86 16.79
CA GLY A 98 4.14 -9.29 16.63
C GLY A 98 4.53 -9.81 15.24
N VAL A 99 4.66 -11.13 15.11
CA VAL A 99 4.88 -11.80 13.81
C VAL A 99 3.65 -11.53 12.91
N GLU A 100 3.87 -11.24 11.63
CA GLU A 100 2.79 -10.96 10.67
C GLU A 100 1.73 -12.07 10.69
N GLY A 101 0.46 -11.69 10.78
CA GLY A 101 -0.67 -12.62 10.86
C GLY A 101 -1.28 -12.76 12.26
N ASP A 102 -0.58 -12.31 13.30
CA ASP A 102 -1.14 -12.24 14.64
C ASP A 102 -2.16 -11.10 14.65
N GLY A 103 -3.45 -11.43 14.61
CA GLY A 103 -4.61 -10.52 14.51
C GLY A 103 -4.75 -9.47 15.64
N GLN A 104 -3.66 -9.15 16.33
CA GLN A 104 -3.45 -8.15 17.38
C GLN A 104 -3.90 -6.74 16.98
N GLY A 105 -4.04 -6.44 15.68
CA GLY A 105 -4.61 -5.18 15.21
C GLY A 105 -6.15 -5.12 15.24
N ILE A 106 -6.81 -6.28 15.23
CA ILE A 106 -8.27 -6.37 15.15
C ILE A 106 -8.81 -6.46 16.58
N LYS A 107 -9.07 -5.30 17.19
CA LYS A 107 -9.85 -5.23 18.43
C LYS A 107 -11.18 -5.95 18.19
N ARG A 108 -11.65 -6.77 19.12
CA ARG A 108 -12.93 -7.48 19.03
C ARG A 108 -13.88 -7.01 20.12
N ILE A 109 -15.18 -7.03 19.84
CA ILE A 109 -16.26 -6.66 20.75
C ILE A 109 -17.19 -7.86 20.84
N ARG A 110 -17.66 -8.16 22.04
CA ARG A 110 -18.68 -9.18 22.27
C ARG A 110 -20.06 -8.59 21.96
N THR A 111 -20.81 -9.24 21.10
CA THR A 111 -22.21 -8.89 20.81
C THR A 111 -23.14 -9.43 21.89
N GLU A 112 -24.39 -9.00 21.85
CA GLU A 112 -25.47 -9.44 22.74
C GLU A 112 -25.68 -10.96 22.65
N ASP A 113 -25.53 -11.53 21.45
CA ASP A 113 -25.55 -12.98 21.20
C ASP A 113 -24.27 -13.71 21.65
N GLY A 114 -23.31 -12.99 22.23
CA GLY A 114 -22.06 -13.54 22.75
C GLY A 114 -20.99 -13.83 21.71
N THR A 115 -21.22 -13.54 20.43
CA THR A 115 -20.22 -13.72 19.36
C THR A 115 -19.17 -12.62 19.35
N TRP A 116 -17.92 -12.96 19.02
CA TRP A 116 -16.84 -11.98 18.93
C TRP A 116 -16.79 -11.37 17.54
N LEU A 117 -17.26 -10.12 17.40
CA LEU A 117 -17.15 -9.36 16.16
C LEU A 117 -15.93 -8.44 16.18
N PRO A 118 -15.22 -8.27 15.06
CA PRO A 118 -14.25 -7.20 14.90
C PRO A 118 -14.85 -5.83 15.25
N ALA A 119 -14.15 -5.04 16.06
CA ALA A 119 -14.56 -3.70 16.46
C ALA A 119 -14.76 -2.77 15.27
N SER A 120 -14.17 -3.09 14.10
CA SER A 120 -14.40 -2.39 12.82
C SER A 120 -15.87 -2.30 12.45
N TYR A 121 -16.69 -3.29 12.82
CA TYR A 121 -18.13 -3.26 12.52
C TYR A 121 -18.89 -2.23 13.37
N LYS A 122 -18.34 -1.83 14.54
CA LYS A 122 -18.92 -0.80 15.41
C LYS A 122 -18.31 0.60 15.20
N THR A 123 -17.37 0.79 14.25
CA THR A 123 -16.69 2.09 14.09
C THR A 123 -17.54 3.18 13.44
N GLY A 124 -18.86 2.99 13.26
CA GLY A 124 -19.73 4.01 12.67
C GLY A 124 -19.44 4.34 11.20
N ARG A 125 -18.63 3.51 10.51
CA ARG A 125 -18.19 3.78 9.12
C ARG A 125 -19.34 3.89 8.14
N TYR A 126 -20.44 3.17 8.39
CA TYR A 126 -21.67 3.28 7.61
C TYR A 126 -22.38 4.62 7.84
N GLU A 127 -22.46 5.09 9.09
CA GLU A 127 -23.03 6.41 9.41
C GLU A 127 -22.18 7.56 8.85
N ASP A 128 -20.86 7.43 8.90
CA ASP A 128 -19.93 8.35 8.25
C ASP A 128 -20.14 8.37 6.73
N TRP A 129 -20.29 7.20 6.09
CA TRP A 129 -20.57 7.12 4.66
C TRP A 129 -21.95 7.71 4.33
N LYS A 130 -22.98 7.41 5.11
CA LYS A 130 -24.36 7.91 4.93
C LYS A 130 -24.41 9.44 5.03
N SER A 131 -23.73 10.02 6.03
CA SER A 131 -23.62 11.48 6.19
C SER A 131 -22.84 12.13 5.04
N GLN A 132 -21.77 11.48 4.55
CA GLN A 132 -21.00 11.95 3.41
C GLN A 132 -21.77 11.88 2.09
N GLN A 133 -22.58 10.85 1.88
CA GLN A 133 -23.41 10.71 0.69
C GLN A 133 -24.68 11.58 0.73
N LYS A 134 -24.94 12.28 1.85
CA LYS A 134 -26.17 13.09 2.04
C LYS A 134 -27.46 12.30 1.74
N ILE A 135 -27.43 10.98 1.95
CA ILE A 135 -28.61 10.09 1.85
C ILE A 135 -29.41 10.15 3.17
N GLY A 136 -29.12 11.12 4.03
CA GLY A 136 -30.07 11.51 5.06
C GLY A 136 -31.34 11.96 4.34
N TYR A 137 -32.37 11.12 4.35
CA TYR A 137 -33.72 11.50 3.97
C TYR A 137 -33.95 12.89 4.58
N LYS A 138 -34.07 13.90 3.73
CA LYS A 138 -34.83 15.08 4.12
C LYS A 138 -36.19 14.49 4.45
N ARG A 139 -36.50 14.32 5.74
CA ARG A 139 -37.88 14.26 6.16
C ARG A 139 -38.45 15.59 5.69
N ALA A 140 -39.07 15.55 4.51
CA ALA A 140 -40.20 16.39 4.21
C ALA A 140 -41.21 15.99 5.29
N ASP A 141 -41.25 16.77 6.35
CA ASP A 141 -42.39 16.79 7.24
C ASP A 141 -43.09 18.09 6.89
N ASP A 142 -44.32 17.90 6.45
CA ASP A 142 -45.22 18.90 5.93
C ASP A 142 -45.62 19.92 7.00
N GLU A 143 -46.05 21.06 6.47
CA GLU A 143 -46.94 22.10 6.98
C GLU A 143 -47.74 21.82 8.29
N ASP A 144 -47.86 22.89 9.08
CA ASP A 144 -48.81 23.18 10.18
C ASP A 144 -48.51 22.68 11.62
N GLY A 145 -48.18 23.65 12.50
CA GLY A 145 -48.06 23.44 13.94
C GLY A 145 -47.37 24.58 14.71
N GLU A 146 -48.08 25.69 14.84
CA GLU A 146 -47.88 26.85 15.71
C GLU A 146 -47.20 26.58 17.08
N GLY A 147 -46.15 27.35 17.44
CA GLY A 147 -45.56 27.24 18.78
C GLY A 147 -44.21 27.95 19.00
N GLN A 148 -44.25 29.28 19.15
CA GLN A 148 -43.39 30.13 20.00
C GLN A 148 -42.03 29.58 20.50
N GLN A 149 -40.92 30.19 20.08
CA GLN A 149 -40.11 31.10 20.94
C GLN A 149 -38.85 31.56 20.21
N ALA A 150 -38.84 32.86 19.91
CA ALA A 150 -37.64 33.61 19.62
C ALA A 150 -36.99 34.01 20.95
N GLU A 151 -35.81 33.48 21.23
CA GLU A 151 -34.95 33.93 22.34
C GLU A 151 -33.62 34.39 21.72
N THR A 152 -33.52 35.70 21.49
CA THR A 152 -32.31 36.38 21.06
C THR A 152 -31.48 36.76 22.29
N SER A 153 -30.23 36.29 22.39
CA SER A 153 -29.13 37.05 23.04
C SER A 153 -27.82 36.34 22.65
N GLY A 154 -26.72 36.95 22.19
CA GLY A 154 -26.28 38.33 22.27
C GLY A 154 -24.80 38.28 22.67
N SER A 155 -23.88 38.10 21.72
CA SER A 155 -22.49 38.56 21.88
C SER A 155 -21.73 38.61 20.56
N ILE A 156 -21.99 39.68 19.80
CA ILE A 156 -21.00 40.23 18.87
C ILE A 156 -19.92 40.89 19.76
N LYS A 157 -18.88 40.14 20.13
CA LYS A 157 -17.66 40.70 20.73
C LYS A 157 -16.42 40.09 20.09
N SER A 158 -15.73 40.93 19.34
CA SER A 158 -14.32 40.81 18.96
C SER A 158 -13.92 39.62 18.08
N SER A 159 -14.08 39.81 16.77
CA SER A 159 -12.98 39.54 15.84
C SER A 159 -11.74 40.23 16.43
N THR A 160 -10.70 39.55 16.92
CA THR A 160 -9.42 39.42 16.19
C THR A 160 -8.46 38.38 16.82
N PHE A 161 -8.70 37.84 18.03
CA PHE A 161 -7.60 37.19 18.79
C PHE A 161 -7.40 35.67 18.61
N ASN A 162 -8.21 34.95 17.82
CA ASN A 162 -8.12 33.48 17.76
C ASN A 162 -8.05 32.89 16.34
N LYS A 163 -7.46 33.63 15.39
CA LYS A 163 -7.29 33.14 14.01
C LYS A 163 -6.38 31.91 13.91
N TRP A 164 -5.46 31.72 14.87
CA TRP A 164 -4.52 30.60 14.87
C TRP A 164 -5.16 29.27 15.30
N LYS A 165 -6.07 29.28 16.30
CA LYS A 165 -6.79 28.07 16.74
C LYS A 165 -7.72 27.51 15.65
N ALA A 166 -8.41 28.39 14.91
CA ALA A 166 -9.29 27.97 13.80
C ALA A 166 -8.51 27.38 12.60
N HIS A 167 -7.30 27.87 12.32
CA HIS A 167 -6.47 27.33 11.23
C HIS A 167 -5.94 25.91 11.53
N ASN A 168 -5.68 25.59 12.80
CA ASN A 168 -5.20 24.26 13.19
C ASN A 168 -6.32 23.20 13.12
N ASN A 169 -7.52 23.53 13.60
CA ASN A 169 -8.68 22.62 13.51
C ASN A 169 -9.12 22.37 12.07
N ARG A 170 -9.09 23.38 11.20
CA ARG A 170 -9.45 23.22 9.78
C ARG A 170 -8.45 22.33 9.01
N LYS A 171 -7.18 22.28 9.41
CA LYS A 171 -6.18 21.37 8.82
C LYS A 171 -6.34 19.91 9.24
N GLN A 172 -6.91 19.67 10.42
CA GLN A 172 -7.18 18.31 10.91
C GLN A 172 -8.47 17.71 10.31
N GLN A 173 -9.45 18.55 9.97
CA GLN A 173 -10.74 18.10 9.41
C GLN A 173 -10.82 18.08 7.87
N ALA A 174 -9.89 18.72 7.15
CA ALA A 174 -9.95 18.87 5.68
C ALA A 174 -9.24 17.76 4.87
N LYS A 175 -8.98 16.59 5.45
CA LYS A 175 -8.43 15.44 4.72
C LYS A 175 -9.43 14.30 4.66
N GLY A 176 -10.52 14.52 3.91
CA GLY A 176 -11.30 13.41 3.36
C GLY A 176 -10.44 12.52 2.45
N PRO A 177 -10.94 11.35 2.02
CA PRO A 177 -10.24 10.47 1.10
C PRO A 177 -9.84 11.26 -0.15
N LYS A 178 -8.55 11.27 -0.46
CA LYS A 178 -8.04 11.96 -1.65
C LYS A 178 -8.58 11.22 -2.86
N SER A 179 -9.33 11.90 -3.73
CA SER A 179 -9.70 11.35 -5.02
C SER A 179 -8.42 10.94 -5.77
N GLU A 180 -8.39 9.72 -6.29
CA GLU A 180 -7.23 9.19 -7.02
C GLU A 180 -6.94 10.03 -8.28
N LEU A 181 -8.01 10.60 -8.84
CA LEU A 181 -7.96 11.58 -9.92
C LEU A 181 -7.73 13.00 -9.35
N ARG A 182 -6.68 13.66 -9.83
CA ARG A 182 -6.34 15.04 -9.45
C ARG A 182 -7.16 16.01 -10.30
N ASN A 183 -7.77 17.01 -9.67
CA ASN A 183 -8.46 18.10 -10.37
C ASN A 183 -7.45 18.97 -11.16
N VAL A 184 -7.85 19.53 -12.30
CA VAL A 184 -7.05 20.44 -13.15
C VAL A 184 -6.35 21.55 -12.34
N SER A 185 -7.07 22.15 -11.39
CA SER A 185 -6.53 23.19 -10.50
C SER A 185 -5.37 22.68 -9.62
N GLN A 186 -5.47 21.44 -9.13
CA GLN A 186 -4.43 20.78 -8.33
C GLN A 186 -3.21 20.45 -9.20
N ILE A 187 -3.42 19.97 -10.43
CA ILE A 187 -2.35 19.70 -11.40
C ILE A 187 -1.58 21.00 -11.70
N LYS A 188 -2.29 22.10 -11.99
CA LYS A 188 -1.67 23.42 -12.22
C LYS A 188 -0.84 23.89 -11.02
N LYS A 189 -1.34 23.67 -9.80
CA LYS A 189 -0.63 24.02 -8.56
C LYS A 189 0.63 23.17 -8.35
N ILE A 190 0.58 21.88 -8.65
CA ILE A 190 1.74 20.97 -8.59
C ILE A 190 2.80 21.42 -9.60
N ARG A 191 2.40 21.67 -10.86
CA ARG A 191 3.30 22.14 -11.93
C ARG A 191 3.99 23.45 -11.58
N LYS A 192 3.26 24.43 -11.02
CA LYS A 192 3.86 25.69 -10.57
C LYS A 192 4.89 25.49 -9.45
N LYS A 193 4.61 24.58 -8.51
CA LYS A 193 5.53 24.27 -7.41
C LYS A 193 6.79 23.56 -7.90
N SER A 194 6.66 22.61 -8.83
CA SER A 194 7.82 21.91 -9.39
C SER A 194 8.70 22.86 -10.22
N ALA A 195 8.09 23.74 -11.03
CA ALA A 195 8.83 24.74 -11.80
C ALA A 195 9.61 25.69 -10.88
N LYS A 196 8.98 26.20 -9.82
CA LYS A 196 9.65 27.06 -8.83
C LYS A 196 10.81 26.35 -8.11
N LEU A 197 10.66 25.06 -7.82
CA LEU A 197 11.71 24.27 -7.19
C LEU A 197 12.89 24.05 -8.15
N GLN A 198 12.62 23.77 -9.43
CA GLN A 198 13.65 23.64 -10.46
C GLN A 198 14.42 24.94 -10.65
N GLU A 199 13.73 26.05 -10.80
CA GLU A 199 14.33 27.39 -10.90
C GLU A 199 15.23 27.70 -9.68
N TYR A 200 14.76 27.38 -8.47
CA TYR A 200 15.57 27.54 -7.26
C TYR A 200 16.82 26.66 -7.25
N MET A 201 16.70 25.39 -7.68
CA MET A 201 17.84 24.47 -7.79
C MET A 201 18.86 24.93 -8.83
N GLU A 202 18.40 25.45 -9.96
CA GLU A 202 19.24 26.02 -11.02
C GLU A 202 19.96 27.28 -10.56
N HIS A 203 19.24 28.22 -9.93
CA HIS A 203 19.84 29.42 -9.34
C HIS A 203 20.94 29.04 -8.33
N ARG A 204 20.65 28.10 -7.42
CA ARG A 204 21.64 27.63 -6.43
C ARG A 204 22.83 26.93 -7.09
N ARG A 205 22.61 26.18 -8.17
CA ARG A 205 23.69 25.54 -8.95
C ARG A 205 24.58 26.59 -9.61
N GLN A 206 24.00 27.63 -10.20
CA GLN A 206 24.74 28.73 -10.82
C GLN A 206 25.56 29.51 -9.78
N GLU A 207 24.98 29.80 -8.60
CA GLU A 207 25.72 30.43 -7.51
C GLU A 207 26.90 29.59 -7.03
N ASN A 208 26.71 28.27 -6.90
CA ASN A 208 27.79 27.36 -6.50
C ASN A 208 28.90 27.31 -7.56
N LEU A 209 28.55 27.34 -8.85
CA LEU A 209 29.53 27.41 -9.94
C LEU A 209 30.30 28.73 -9.92
N LYS A 210 29.63 29.86 -9.71
CA LYS A 210 30.28 31.18 -9.56
C LYS A 210 31.24 31.21 -8.36
N LYS A 211 30.81 30.69 -7.20
CA LYS A 211 31.67 30.56 -6.01
C LYS A 211 32.87 29.64 -6.25
N LYS A 212 32.70 28.55 -7.01
CA LYS A 212 33.79 27.64 -7.39
C LYS A 212 34.78 28.33 -8.34
N ALA A 213 34.29 29.08 -9.33
CA ALA A 213 35.13 29.85 -10.24
C ALA A 213 35.94 30.94 -9.51
N ALA A 214 35.32 31.67 -8.58
CA ALA A 214 36.00 32.67 -7.75
C ALA A 214 37.11 32.04 -6.87
N ARG A 215 36.88 30.85 -6.31
CA ARG A 215 37.90 30.11 -5.54
C ARG A 215 39.04 29.59 -6.41
N ALA A 216 38.77 29.18 -7.65
CA ALA A 216 39.79 28.72 -8.60
C ALA A 216 40.66 29.88 -9.13
N GLY A 217 40.13 31.10 -9.21
CA GLY A 217 40.87 32.30 -9.62
C GLY A 217 41.83 32.87 -8.58
N GLY A 218 41.69 32.51 -7.29
CA GLY A 218 42.50 33.05 -6.19
C GLY A 218 43.78 32.26 -5.85
N ALA A 219 44.05 31.13 -6.51
CA ALA A 219 45.15 30.21 -6.15
C ALA A 219 46.44 30.40 -6.98
N LYS A 220 46.63 31.56 -7.60
CA LYS A 220 47.92 31.98 -8.18
C LYS A 220 48.24 33.34 -7.61
N HIS A 221 48.97 33.40 -6.49
CA HIS A 221 49.89 34.47 -6.04
C HIS A 221 50.30 34.13 -4.61
N GLY A 222 51.38 33.35 -4.49
CA GLY A 222 51.90 32.92 -3.19
C GLY A 222 53.27 32.25 -3.34
N GLY A 223 54.16 32.86 -4.14
CA GLY A 223 55.54 32.43 -4.27
C GLY A 223 56.30 32.69 -2.97
N GLY A 224 56.38 31.68 -2.11
CA GLY A 224 57.23 31.68 -0.92
C GLY A 224 58.69 31.49 -1.32
N LYS A 225 59.45 32.59 -1.44
CA LYS A 225 60.91 32.59 -1.46
C LYS A 225 61.43 31.93 -0.17
N ARG A 226 62.01 30.74 -0.29
CA ARG A 226 62.79 30.10 0.78
C ARG A 226 64.11 30.86 0.92
N ARG A 227 64.34 31.49 2.08
CA ARG A 227 65.64 32.07 2.43
C ARG A 227 66.55 30.95 2.95
N LYS A 228 67.80 31.02 2.50
CA LYS A 228 68.94 30.17 2.87
C LYS A 228 69.48 30.59 4.23
#